data_AF-A0A812UFU2-F1
#
_entry.id   AF-A0A812UFU2-F1
#
_cell.length_a   1.000
_cell.length_b   1.000
_cell.length_c   1.000
_cell.angle_alpha   90.00
_cell.angle_beta   90.00
_cell.angle_gamma   90.00
#
_symmetry.space_group_name_H-M   'P 1'
#
loop_
_entity.id
_entity.type
_entity.pdbx_description
1 polymer ?
#
loop_
_entity_poly.entity_id
_entity_poly.type
_entity_poly.pdbx_seq_one_letter_code
_entity_poly.pdbx_strand_id
1 'polypeptide(L)'
;MDTLLARFCVITADTFAEEREIHEELGLGLITNATLFGACNTARYEVPCPVQFIDTEWALRTENVKYLVAEIFRHASFGHNSVRILNKGRYVLRQMSCKPYLNNPEWQLPEDGVIAISGGNGALGLVMGGWILRTAKRQGGKKFTIKFLSRSCKISDQNMPNWQEVQSLAASLGITVEQAKCDVSSQESVDQFISSVTPNLTGATLEPESLLAVSVFSGPVYCKPSCWQPHLP
;
A
#
# COMPACT_ATOMS: atom_id res chain seq x y z
N MET A 1 -26.99 -36.45 1.90
CA MET A 1 -26.68 -35.10 2.41
C MET A 1 -25.22 -34.87 2.14
N ASP A 2 -24.97 -33.92 1.26
CA ASP A 2 -23.71 -33.69 0.57
C ASP A 2 -22.55 -33.47 1.53
N THR A 3 -21.38 -34.01 1.19
CA THR A 3 -20.10 -33.73 1.85
C THR A 3 -19.71 -32.27 1.61
N LEU A 4 -20.44 -31.36 2.26
CA LEU A 4 -20.05 -29.97 2.43
C LEU A 4 -18.67 -29.94 3.09
N LEU A 5 -17.76 -29.19 2.48
CA LEU A 5 -16.41 -28.97 2.98
C LEU A 5 -16.49 -28.52 4.45
N ALA A 6 -15.97 -29.34 5.37
CA ALA A 6 -16.16 -29.09 6.81
C ALA A 6 -15.35 -27.88 7.30
N ARG A 7 -14.18 -27.63 6.70
CA ARG A 7 -13.21 -26.59 7.07
C ARG A 7 -12.33 -26.23 5.88
N PHE A 8 -11.96 -24.96 5.77
CA PHE A 8 -11.04 -24.46 4.75
C PHE A 8 -9.82 -23.81 5.42
N CYS A 9 -8.61 -24.16 4.97
CA CYS A 9 -7.36 -23.60 5.48
C CYS A 9 -6.56 -23.02 4.31
N VAL A 10 -6.19 -21.75 4.41
CA VAL A 10 -5.27 -21.08 3.49
C VAL A 10 -3.93 -20.92 4.18
N ILE A 11 -2.87 -21.35 3.51
CA ILE A 11 -1.49 -21.27 3.99
C ILE A 11 -0.70 -20.40 3.02
N THR A 12 -0.04 -19.36 3.52
CA THR A 12 0.88 -18.49 2.79
C THR A 12 2.27 -18.56 3.41
N ALA A 13 3.28 -18.12 2.65
CA ALA A 13 4.64 -17.99 3.15
C ALA A 13 5.09 -16.53 3.02
N ASP A 14 5.48 -15.94 4.15
CA ASP A 14 6.10 -14.64 4.36
C ASP A 14 5.41 -13.46 3.69
N THR A 15 4.09 -13.54 3.60
CA THR A 15 3.26 -12.47 3.06
C THR A 15 3.39 -11.17 3.86
N PHE A 16 3.84 -11.27 5.12
CA PHE A 16 4.11 -10.14 6.02
C PHE A 16 5.59 -10.03 6.40
N ALA A 17 6.52 -10.52 5.57
CA ALA A 17 7.95 -10.34 5.82
C ALA A 17 8.34 -8.86 5.81
N GLU A 18 9.24 -8.50 6.72
CA GLU A 18 9.82 -7.16 6.81
C GLU A 18 11.31 -7.17 6.42
N GLU A 19 11.89 -8.37 6.32
CA GLU A 19 13.30 -8.62 6.04
C GLU A 19 13.65 -8.28 4.59
N ARG A 20 14.54 -7.31 4.42
CA ARG A 20 14.97 -6.80 3.11
C ARG A 20 15.49 -7.90 2.20
N GLU A 21 16.27 -8.83 2.76
CA GLU A 21 16.92 -9.91 2.02
C GLU A 21 15.90 -10.81 1.32
N ILE A 22 14.77 -11.09 1.98
CA ILE A 22 13.68 -11.91 1.43
C ILE A 22 12.99 -11.17 0.28
N HIS A 23 12.76 -9.86 0.43
CA HIS A 23 12.17 -9.03 -0.63
C HIS A 23 13.09 -8.89 -1.84
N GLU A 24 14.42 -8.85 -1.64
CA GLU A 24 15.39 -8.84 -2.73
C GLU A 24 15.45 -10.17 -3.50
N GLU A 25 15.30 -11.30 -2.81
CA GLU A 25 15.31 -12.64 -3.41
C GLU A 25 14.02 -12.96 -4.17
N LEU A 26 12.86 -12.69 -3.56
CA LEU A 26 11.55 -13.17 -4.04
C LEU A 26 10.73 -12.09 -4.76
N GLY A 27 11.11 -10.83 -4.57
CA GLY A 27 10.41 -9.69 -5.14
C GLY A 27 8.94 -9.61 -4.74
N LEU A 28 8.12 -9.10 -5.66
CA LEU A 28 6.71 -8.83 -5.43
C LEU A 28 5.85 -10.08 -5.24
N GLY A 29 6.32 -11.26 -5.68
CA GLY A 29 5.58 -12.52 -5.58
C GLY A 29 5.26 -12.93 -4.14
N LEU A 30 6.04 -12.43 -3.18
CA LEU A 30 5.79 -12.63 -1.76
C LEU A 30 4.54 -11.88 -1.28
N ILE A 31 4.42 -10.62 -1.69
CA ILE A 31 3.38 -9.69 -1.23
C ILE A 31 2.06 -9.90 -1.98
N THR A 32 2.08 -10.41 -3.21
CA THR A 32 0.85 -10.65 -4.00
C THR A 32 -0.12 -11.60 -3.30
N ASN A 33 0.39 -12.52 -2.48
CA ASN A 33 -0.40 -13.44 -1.66
C ASN A 33 -1.15 -12.74 -0.51
N ALA A 34 -0.84 -11.49 -0.17
CA ALA A 34 -1.57 -10.71 0.85
C ALA A 34 -3.04 -10.50 0.51
N THR A 35 -3.39 -10.57 -0.76
CA THR A 35 -4.78 -10.56 -1.23
C THR A 35 -5.59 -11.72 -0.62
N LEU A 36 -4.97 -12.89 -0.39
CA LEU A 36 -5.62 -14.03 0.23
C LEU A 36 -5.97 -13.78 1.70
N PHE A 37 -5.17 -12.98 2.42
CA PHE A 37 -5.51 -12.58 3.78
C PHE A 37 -6.81 -11.75 3.82
N GLY A 38 -6.93 -10.77 2.92
CA GLY A 38 -8.15 -9.98 2.76
C GLY A 38 -9.34 -10.85 2.38
N ALA A 39 -9.18 -11.70 1.36
CA ALA A 39 -10.22 -12.61 0.89
C ALA A 39 -10.70 -13.57 1.99
N CYS A 40 -9.78 -14.11 2.81
CA CYS A 40 -10.13 -14.97 3.93
C CYS A 40 -10.95 -14.24 5.00
N ASN A 41 -10.64 -12.97 5.27
CA ASN A 41 -11.42 -12.18 6.23
C ASN A 41 -12.86 -11.99 5.76
N THR A 42 -13.09 -11.73 4.48
CA THR A 42 -14.43 -11.65 3.89
C THR A 42 -15.12 -13.02 3.89
N ALA A 43 -14.41 -14.07 3.44
CA ALA A 43 -14.96 -15.42 3.36
C ALA A 43 -15.48 -15.92 4.71
N ARG A 44 -14.82 -15.60 5.84
CA ARG A 44 -15.32 -15.95 7.19
C ARG A 44 -16.73 -15.45 7.50
N TYR A 45 -17.17 -14.38 6.83
CA TYR A 45 -18.53 -13.85 7.00
C TYR A 45 -19.51 -14.37 5.95
N GLU A 46 -19.02 -14.73 4.76
CA GLU A 46 -19.86 -15.06 3.60
C GLU A 46 -20.05 -16.56 3.40
N VAL A 47 -19.05 -17.39 3.72
CA VAL A 47 -19.12 -18.83 3.51
C VAL A 47 -19.54 -19.57 4.79
N PRO A 48 -20.35 -20.64 4.70
CA PRO A 48 -20.89 -21.32 5.87
C PRO A 48 -19.86 -22.21 6.60
N CYS A 49 -18.65 -22.37 6.06
CA CYS A 49 -17.60 -23.19 6.66
C CYS A 49 -16.52 -22.32 7.34
N PRO A 50 -15.88 -22.80 8.42
CA PRO A 50 -14.76 -22.10 9.05
C PRO A 50 -13.57 -21.94 8.09
N VAL A 51 -13.04 -20.71 7.99
CA VAL A 51 -11.88 -20.35 7.14
C VAL A 51 -10.68 -19.94 8.00
N GLN A 52 -9.67 -20.79 8.07
CA GLN A 52 -8.40 -20.52 8.75
C GLN A 52 -7.39 -19.90 7.77
N PHE A 53 -6.69 -18.86 8.22
CA PHE A 53 -5.56 -18.28 7.48
C PHE A 53 -4.29 -18.44 8.31
N ILE A 54 -3.25 -19.00 7.72
CA ILE A 54 -1.94 -19.22 8.36
C ILE A 54 -0.86 -18.66 7.43
N ASP A 55 -0.07 -17.73 7.91
CA ASP A 55 1.17 -17.30 7.23
C ASP A 55 2.37 -17.96 7.91
N THR A 56 3.36 -18.40 7.15
CA THR A 56 4.58 -19.03 7.69
C THR A 56 5.81 -18.28 7.26
N GLU A 57 6.91 -18.40 8.01
CA GLU A 57 8.21 -17.94 7.51
C GLU A 57 8.60 -18.68 6.21
N TRP A 58 9.26 -18.00 5.28
CA TRP A 58 9.70 -18.52 3.99
C TRP A 58 10.60 -19.73 4.17
N ALA A 59 11.58 -19.59 5.07
CA ALA A 59 12.49 -20.65 5.48
C ALA A 59 12.09 -21.22 6.86
N LEU A 60 10.86 -21.73 6.98
CA LEU A 60 10.40 -22.38 8.21
C LEU A 60 11.24 -23.63 8.49
N ARG A 61 11.95 -23.64 9.63
CA ARG A 61 12.80 -24.77 10.02
C ARG A 61 11.96 -26.01 10.30
N THR A 62 12.52 -27.18 9.98
CA THR A 62 11.86 -28.49 10.11
C THR A 62 11.30 -28.72 11.52
N GLU A 63 12.02 -28.33 12.56
CA GLU A 63 11.57 -28.47 13.95
C GLU A 63 10.31 -27.66 14.27
N ASN A 64 9.99 -26.63 13.48
CA ASN A 64 8.85 -25.74 13.67
C ASN A 64 7.63 -26.14 12.82
N VAL A 65 7.79 -27.06 11.85
CA VAL A 65 6.68 -27.61 11.03
C VAL A 65 5.61 -28.24 11.92
N LYS A 66 5.99 -28.82 13.07
CA LYS A 66 5.04 -29.35 14.05
C LYS A 66 4.02 -28.30 14.54
N TYR A 67 4.42 -27.03 14.65
CA TYR A 67 3.52 -25.95 15.07
C TYR A 67 2.55 -25.55 13.96
N LEU A 68 2.99 -25.57 12.71
CA LEU A 68 2.12 -25.38 11.55
C LEU A 68 1.06 -26.49 11.49
N VAL A 69 1.49 -27.75 11.59
CA VAL A 69 0.59 -28.92 11.61
C VAL A 69 -0.40 -28.81 12.79
N ALA A 70 0.09 -28.47 13.98
CA ALA A 70 -0.77 -28.28 15.14
C ALA A 70 -1.81 -27.16 14.94
N GLU A 71 -1.51 -26.12 14.17
CA GLU A 71 -2.46 -25.06 13.85
C GLU A 71 -3.51 -25.49 12.82
N ILE A 72 -3.10 -26.21 11.77
CA ILE A 72 -4.00 -26.76 10.75
C ILE A 72 -5.07 -27.65 11.39
N PHE A 73 -4.69 -28.48 12.37
CA PHE A 73 -5.62 -29.40 13.03
C PHE A 73 -6.23 -28.84 14.32
N ARG A 74 -6.04 -27.55 14.65
CA ARG A 74 -6.51 -26.98 15.91
C ARG A 74 -8.03 -26.79 15.92
N HIS A 75 -8.78 -27.65 16.61
CA HIS A 75 -10.25 -27.57 16.66
C HIS A 75 -10.79 -26.30 17.34
N ALA A 76 -10.27 -25.94 18.52
CA ALA A 76 -10.89 -24.92 19.37
C ALA A 76 -10.83 -23.49 18.82
N SER A 77 -9.86 -23.17 17.94
CA SER A 77 -9.71 -21.81 17.40
C SER A 77 -9.69 -21.76 15.87
N PHE A 78 -10.06 -22.86 15.19
CA PHE A 78 -10.07 -22.92 13.74
C PHE A 78 -11.04 -21.89 13.17
N GLY A 79 -10.55 -21.03 12.27
CA GLY A 79 -11.36 -20.02 11.60
C GLY A 79 -11.63 -18.75 12.40
N HIS A 80 -11.20 -18.69 13.67
CA HIS A 80 -11.40 -17.51 14.52
C HIS A 80 -10.27 -16.49 14.42
N ASN A 81 -9.07 -16.92 14.03
CA ASN A 81 -7.89 -16.06 14.01
C ASN A 81 -7.12 -16.21 12.70
N SER A 82 -6.42 -15.15 12.30
CA SER A 82 -5.28 -15.27 11.40
C SER A 82 -4.02 -15.45 12.23
N VAL A 83 -3.19 -16.42 11.86
CA VAL A 83 -2.03 -16.87 12.64
C VAL A 83 -0.78 -16.78 11.78
N ARG A 84 0.33 -16.37 12.39
CA ARG A 84 1.66 -16.44 11.76
C ARG A 84 2.55 -17.41 12.53
N ILE A 85 3.17 -18.35 11.82
CA ILE A 85 4.11 -19.34 12.36
C ILE A 85 5.50 -18.97 11.89
N LEU A 86 6.31 -18.48 12.83
CA LEU A 86 7.71 -18.13 12.60
C LEU A 86 8.64 -19.11 13.31
N ASN A 87 9.89 -19.10 12.93
CA ASN A 87 10.96 -19.82 13.61
C ASN A 87 11.12 -19.38 15.08
N LYS A 88 10.69 -18.15 15.39
CA LYS A 88 10.69 -17.58 16.75
C LYS A 88 9.44 -17.95 17.56
N GLY A 89 8.36 -18.41 16.93
CA GLY A 89 7.15 -18.80 17.62
C GLY A 89 5.86 -18.57 16.85
N ARG A 90 4.73 -18.72 17.57
CA ARG A 90 3.37 -18.58 17.05
C ARG A 90 2.79 -17.23 17.44
N TYR A 91 2.32 -16.49 16.44
CA TYR A 91 1.73 -15.16 16.61
C TYR A 91 0.28 -15.18 16.13
N VAL A 92 -0.58 -14.42 16.80
CA VAL A 92 -2.00 -14.31 16.45
C VAL A 92 -2.29 -12.84 16.16
N LEU A 93 -2.97 -12.58 15.04
CA LEU A 93 -3.33 -11.22 14.68
C LEU A 93 -4.25 -10.61 15.75
N ARG A 94 -3.88 -9.42 16.22
CA ARG A 94 -4.67 -8.59 17.12
C ARG A 94 -4.62 -7.15 16.63
N GLN A 95 -5.76 -6.49 16.64
CA GLN A 95 -5.83 -5.05 16.44
C GLN A 95 -5.51 -4.36 17.75
N MET A 96 -4.50 -3.50 17.72
CA MET A 96 -4.03 -2.76 18.89
C MET A 96 -4.08 -1.27 18.57
N SER A 97 -4.25 -0.43 19.59
CA SER A 97 -4.11 1.01 19.40
C SER A 97 -2.67 1.34 19.01
N CYS A 98 -2.47 2.12 17.95
CA CYS A 98 -1.14 2.60 17.58
C CYS A 98 -0.62 3.71 18.52
N LYS A 99 -1.49 4.32 19.34
CA LYS A 99 -1.14 5.48 20.21
C LYS A 99 0.16 5.32 21.01
N PRO A 100 0.45 4.17 21.65
CA PRO A 100 1.68 3.99 22.43
C PRO A 100 2.96 3.93 21.57
N TYR A 101 2.81 3.69 20.27
CA TYR A 101 3.90 3.48 19.32
C TYR A 101 4.02 4.63 18.31
N LEU A 102 3.17 5.66 18.41
CA LEU A 102 3.20 6.79 17.51
C LEU A 102 4.49 7.58 17.72
N ASN A 103 5.39 7.50 16.74
CA ASN A 103 6.42 8.50 16.54
C ASN A 103 5.88 9.51 15.52
N ASN A 104 5.62 10.74 15.96
CA ASN A 104 5.10 11.81 15.12
C ASN A 104 6.22 12.84 14.85
N PRO A 105 7.24 12.50 14.05
CA PRO A 105 8.22 13.50 13.65
C PRO A 105 7.50 14.62 12.89
N GLU A 106 8.02 15.85 12.99
CA GLU A 106 7.53 16.93 12.14
C GLU A 106 7.83 16.60 10.68
N TRP A 107 6.78 16.18 9.97
CA TRP A 107 6.89 15.83 8.57
C TRP A 107 7.11 17.09 7.71
N GLN A 108 8.18 17.09 6.92
CA GLN A 108 8.55 18.21 6.06
C GLN A 108 8.14 17.92 4.61
N LEU A 109 7.47 18.90 3.99
CA LEU A 109 7.20 18.84 2.55
C LEU A 109 8.49 19.14 1.76
N PRO A 110 8.64 18.55 0.56
CA PRO A 110 9.73 18.91 -0.33
C PRO A 110 9.70 20.41 -0.66
N GLU A 111 10.87 21.01 -0.82
CA GLU A 111 10.97 22.44 -1.15
C GLU A 111 10.50 22.73 -2.58
N ASP A 112 10.77 21.81 -3.50
CA ASP A 112 10.42 21.90 -4.92
C ASP A 112 10.05 20.52 -5.52
N GLY A 113 9.85 20.49 -6.84
CA GLY A 113 9.56 19.28 -7.60
C GLY A 113 8.06 19.03 -7.83
N VAL A 114 7.71 17.77 -8.06
CA VAL A 114 6.39 17.31 -8.44
C VAL A 114 5.92 16.26 -7.44
N ILE A 115 4.74 16.49 -6.88
CA ILE A 115 4.01 15.52 -6.05
C ILE A 115 2.88 14.94 -6.90
N ALA A 116 2.89 13.65 -7.15
CA ALA A 116 1.82 12.95 -7.85
C ALA A 116 0.79 12.38 -6.87
N ILE A 117 -0.50 12.51 -7.18
CA ILE A 117 -1.60 11.93 -6.38
C ILE A 117 -2.40 10.99 -7.29
N SER A 118 -2.27 9.68 -7.12
CA SER A 118 -3.15 8.73 -7.82
C SER A 118 -4.58 8.79 -7.25
N GLY A 119 -5.57 8.55 -8.11
CA GLY A 119 -6.97 8.76 -7.72
C GLY A 119 -7.27 10.22 -7.37
N GLY A 120 -6.44 11.17 -7.83
CA GLY A 120 -6.43 12.55 -7.34
C GLY A 120 -7.76 13.29 -7.53
N ASN A 121 -8.54 12.91 -8.53
CA ASN A 121 -9.85 13.50 -8.80
C ASN A 121 -10.97 12.94 -7.91
N GLY A 122 -10.69 11.88 -7.14
CA GLY A 122 -11.58 11.32 -6.13
C GLY A 122 -11.67 12.19 -4.88
N ALA A 123 -12.65 11.92 -4.02
CA ALA A 123 -12.89 12.73 -2.82
C ALA A 123 -11.67 12.74 -1.88
N LEU A 124 -11.06 11.57 -1.67
CA LEU A 124 -9.88 11.44 -0.79
C LEU A 124 -8.64 12.10 -1.40
N GLY A 125 -8.43 11.97 -2.71
CA GLY A 125 -7.33 12.64 -3.42
C GLY A 125 -7.37 14.16 -3.27
N LEU A 126 -8.55 14.77 -3.38
CA LEU A 126 -8.74 16.21 -3.18
C LEU A 126 -8.49 16.63 -1.72
N VAL A 127 -8.98 15.85 -0.75
CA VAL A 127 -8.69 16.09 0.68
C VAL A 127 -7.19 16.05 0.95
N MET A 128 -6.48 15.08 0.34
CA MET A 128 -5.03 14.95 0.46
C MET A 128 -4.31 16.15 -0.15
N GLY A 129 -4.70 16.57 -1.36
CA GLY A 129 -4.17 17.78 -1.99
C GLY A 129 -4.37 19.03 -1.15
N GLY A 130 -5.57 19.22 -0.59
CA GLY A 130 -5.86 20.33 0.33
C GLY A 130 -5.06 20.26 1.64
N TRP A 131 -4.79 19.05 2.16
CA TRP A 131 -3.94 18.86 3.34
C TRP A 131 -2.47 19.19 3.06
N ILE A 132 -1.94 18.79 1.90
CA ILE A 132 -0.58 19.13 1.44
C ILE A 132 -0.43 20.66 1.33
N LEU A 133 -1.38 21.34 0.67
CA LEU A 133 -1.35 22.80 0.51
C LEU A 133 -1.45 23.53 1.86
N ARG A 134 -2.33 23.10 2.77
CA ARG A 134 -2.40 23.67 4.12
C ARG A 134 -1.11 23.45 4.90
N THR A 135 -0.46 22.31 4.72
CA THR A 135 0.85 22.02 5.33
C THR A 135 1.95 22.90 4.72
N ALA A 136 1.94 23.12 3.41
CA ALA A 136 2.85 24.04 2.72
C ALA A 136 2.67 25.49 3.20
N LYS A 137 1.43 25.94 3.42
CA LYS A 137 1.12 27.25 4.01
C LYS A 137 1.73 27.41 5.41
N ARG A 138 1.67 26.36 6.25
CA ARG A 138 2.27 26.40 7.59
C ARG A 138 3.80 26.42 7.56
N GLN A 139 4.41 25.67 6.64
CA GLN A 139 5.87 25.55 6.54
C GLN A 139 6.51 26.71 5.79
N GLY A 140 5.78 27.36 4.88
CA GLY A 140 6.29 28.46 4.06
C GLY A 140 7.33 28.03 3.01
N GLY A 141 7.59 28.91 2.03
CA GLY A 141 8.72 28.78 1.10
C GLY A 141 8.67 27.62 0.10
N LYS A 142 7.54 26.92 -0.04
CA LYS A 142 7.41 25.73 -0.92
C LYS A 142 7.07 26.14 -2.36
N LYS A 143 7.69 25.48 -3.34
CA LYS A 143 7.58 25.76 -4.79
C LYS A 143 7.37 24.50 -5.64
N PHE A 144 6.72 23.48 -5.07
CA PHE A 144 6.40 22.25 -5.80
C PHE A 144 5.15 22.41 -6.67
N THR A 145 4.90 21.42 -7.51
CA THR A 145 3.65 21.24 -8.28
C THR A 145 2.94 19.98 -7.81
N ILE A 146 1.62 20.01 -7.68
CA ILE A 146 0.81 18.81 -7.41
C ILE A 146 0.12 18.37 -8.70
N LYS A 147 0.33 17.11 -9.10
CA LYS A 147 -0.36 16.48 -10.24
C LYS A 147 -1.39 15.46 -9.74
N PHE A 148 -2.66 15.77 -9.92
CA PHE A 148 -3.79 14.88 -9.61
C PHE A 148 -3.99 13.93 -10.78
N LEU A 149 -3.61 12.67 -10.59
CA LEU A 149 -3.64 11.63 -11.61
C LEU A 149 -4.98 10.93 -11.62
N SER A 150 -5.58 10.80 -12.80
CA SER A 150 -6.77 9.97 -12.98
C SER A 150 -6.89 9.46 -14.42
N ARG A 151 -7.71 8.42 -14.63
CA ARG A 151 -8.01 7.89 -15.97
C ARG A 151 -8.82 8.87 -16.82
N SER A 152 -9.72 9.61 -16.19
CA SER A 152 -10.71 10.45 -16.89
C SER A 152 -10.38 11.94 -16.91
N CYS A 153 -9.57 12.44 -15.97
CA CYS A 153 -9.39 13.87 -15.71
C CYS A 153 -10.71 14.62 -15.52
N LYS A 154 -11.73 13.93 -14.99
CA LYS A 154 -13.03 14.53 -14.68
C LYS A 154 -13.19 14.61 -13.17
N ILE A 155 -13.76 15.71 -12.70
CA ILE A 155 -14.15 15.90 -11.31
C ILE A 155 -15.67 15.84 -11.30
N SER A 156 -16.24 15.03 -10.41
CA SER A 156 -17.68 14.95 -10.26
C SER A 156 -18.23 16.26 -9.70
N ASP A 157 -19.49 16.58 -9.99
CA ASP A 157 -20.13 17.80 -9.50
C ASP A 157 -20.09 17.90 -7.97
N GLN A 158 -20.21 16.75 -7.28
CA GLN A 158 -20.10 16.65 -5.83
C GLN A 158 -18.72 17.06 -5.30
N ASN A 159 -17.66 16.82 -6.06
CA ASN A 159 -16.28 17.11 -5.68
C ASN A 159 -15.79 18.48 -6.18
N MET A 160 -16.55 19.15 -7.04
CA MET A 160 -16.17 20.43 -7.64
C MET A 160 -15.87 21.53 -6.60
N PRO A 161 -16.64 21.68 -5.49
CA PRO A 161 -16.32 22.66 -4.46
C PRO A 161 -14.92 22.43 -3.83
N ASN A 162 -14.57 21.17 -3.55
CA ASN A 162 -13.26 20.82 -2.99
C ASN A 162 -12.14 21.11 -3.99
N TRP A 163 -12.36 20.87 -5.28
CA TRP A 163 -11.39 21.21 -6.31
C TRP A 163 -11.17 22.72 -6.42
N GLN A 164 -12.24 23.52 -6.38
CA GLN A 164 -12.15 24.97 -6.38
C GLN A 164 -11.39 25.50 -5.16
N GLU A 165 -11.60 24.89 -3.98
CA GLU A 165 -10.83 25.21 -2.78
C GLU A 165 -9.33 24.90 -2.97
N VAL A 166 -9.00 23.71 -3.51
CA VAL A 166 -7.62 23.32 -3.82
C VAL A 166 -6.97 24.32 -4.79
N GLN A 167 -7.66 24.69 -5.87
CA GLN A 167 -7.15 25.67 -6.83
C GLN A 167 -6.96 27.06 -6.21
N SER A 168 -7.92 27.53 -5.42
CA SER A 168 -7.84 28.82 -4.73
C SER A 168 -6.67 28.87 -3.76
N LEU A 169 -6.52 27.82 -2.93
CA LEU A 169 -5.44 27.72 -1.97
C LEU A 169 -4.07 27.62 -2.66
N ALA A 170 -3.97 26.82 -3.71
CA ALA A 170 -2.75 26.70 -4.52
C ALA A 170 -2.34 28.04 -5.13
N ALA A 171 -3.28 28.76 -5.74
CA ALA A 171 -3.06 30.09 -6.29
C ALA A 171 -2.58 31.09 -5.24
N SER A 172 -3.15 31.06 -4.02
CA SER A 172 -2.71 31.94 -2.92
C SER A 172 -1.29 31.67 -2.43
N LEU A 173 -0.76 30.46 -2.68
CA LEU A 173 0.58 30.04 -2.29
C LEU A 173 1.59 30.10 -3.43
N GLY A 174 1.16 30.41 -4.66
CA GLY A 174 1.99 30.30 -5.85
C GLY A 174 2.41 28.86 -6.17
N ILE A 175 1.62 27.87 -5.73
CA ILE A 175 1.83 26.44 -5.99
C ILE A 175 0.97 26.05 -7.20
N THR A 176 1.54 25.31 -8.14
CA THR A 176 0.81 24.83 -9.31
C THR A 176 0.06 23.53 -8.97
N VAL A 177 -1.22 23.46 -9.33
CA VAL A 177 -2.03 22.24 -9.23
C VAL A 177 -2.62 21.90 -10.60
N GLU A 178 -2.38 20.68 -11.06
CA GLU A 178 -2.78 20.23 -12.40
C GLU A 178 -3.46 18.86 -12.34
N GLN A 179 -4.37 18.61 -13.27
CA GLN A 179 -4.88 17.27 -13.52
C GLN A 179 -4.06 16.64 -14.63
N ALA A 180 -3.65 15.38 -14.45
CA ALA A 180 -2.90 14.63 -15.44
C ALA A 180 -3.58 13.28 -15.71
N LYS A 181 -3.67 12.92 -17.00
CA LYS A 181 -4.23 11.63 -17.39
C LYS A 181 -3.19 10.55 -17.17
N CYS A 182 -3.49 9.60 -16.29
CA CYS A 182 -2.64 8.44 -16.06
C CYS A 182 -3.51 7.27 -15.57
N ASP A 183 -3.42 6.14 -16.27
CA ASP A 183 -3.97 4.89 -15.80
C ASP A 183 -2.90 4.13 -15.01
N VAL A 184 -2.98 4.19 -13.69
CA VAL A 184 -2.03 3.53 -12.79
C VAL A 184 -2.08 2.00 -12.85
N SER A 185 -3.06 1.43 -13.57
CA SER A 185 -3.11 -0.01 -13.84
C SER A 185 -2.35 -0.43 -15.10
N SER A 186 -1.91 0.53 -15.95
CA SER A 186 -1.08 0.27 -17.13
C SER A 186 0.36 0.69 -16.85
N GLN A 187 1.29 -0.25 -17.02
CA GLN A 187 2.71 0.03 -16.90
C GLN A 187 3.16 1.10 -17.88
N GLU A 188 2.70 1.04 -19.14
CA GLU A 188 3.05 2.00 -20.18
C GLU A 188 2.58 3.41 -19.83
N SER A 189 1.36 3.55 -19.28
CA SER A 189 0.84 4.86 -18.87
C SER A 189 1.63 5.44 -17.69
N VAL A 190 2.04 4.59 -16.75
CA VAL A 190 2.87 5.02 -15.61
C VAL A 190 4.25 5.42 -16.10
N ASP A 191 4.91 4.62 -16.95
CA ASP A 191 6.24 4.90 -17.47
C ASP A 191 6.26 6.21 -18.28
N GLN A 192 5.23 6.47 -19.08
CA GLN A 192 5.07 7.74 -19.79
C GLN A 192 4.93 8.92 -18.82
N PHE A 193 4.11 8.77 -17.77
CA PHE A 193 3.95 9.80 -16.75
C PHE A 193 5.29 10.08 -16.05
N ILE A 194 5.95 9.05 -15.53
CA ILE A 194 7.25 9.15 -14.84
C ILE A 194 8.27 9.83 -15.74
N SER A 195 8.38 9.42 -17.00
CA SER A 195 9.29 10.04 -17.97
C SER A 195 9.00 11.52 -18.20
N SER A 196 7.73 11.93 -18.15
CA SER A 196 7.32 13.34 -18.34
C SER A 196 7.63 14.27 -17.17
N VAL A 197 7.80 13.72 -15.96
CA VAL A 197 8.04 14.50 -14.73
C VAL A 197 9.43 14.30 -14.15
N THR A 198 10.17 13.29 -14.58
CA THR A 198 11.57 13.04 -14.20
C THR A 198 12.47 14.13 -14.80
N PRO A 199 13.45 14.68 -14.06
CA PRO A 199 13.94 14.25 -12.74
C PRO A 199 13.20 14.88 -11.55
N ASN A 200 12.12 15.62 -11.77
CA ASN A 200 11.48 16.46 -10.77
C ASN A 200 10.44 15.75 -9.89
N LEU A 201 10.19 14.44 -10.05
CA LEU A 201 9.26 13.71 -9.19
C LEU A 201 9.85 13.54 -7.77
N THR A 202 9.26 14.22 -6.79
CA THR A 202 9.74 14.22 -5.39
C THR A 202 8.85 13.42 -4.45
N GLY A 203 7.61 13.13 -4.85
CA GLY A 203 6.73 12.27 -4.06
C GLY A 203 5.54 11.73 -4.85
N ALA A 204 5.01 10.61 -4.38
CA ALA A 204 3.77 10.06 -4.88
C ALA A 204 2.89 9.61 -3.71
N THR A 205 1.63 10.02 -3.71
CA THR A 205 0.59 9.42 -2.88
C THR A 205 -0.17 8.45 -3.75
N LEU A 206 -0.09 7.18 -3.42
CA LEU A 206 -0.93 6.17 -4.04
C LEU A 206 -2.19 6.06 -3.20
N GLU A 207 -3.35 6.10 -3.83
CA GLU A 207 -4.59 5.63 -3.23
C GLU A 207 -4.65 4.10 -3.43
N PRO A 208 -4.31 3.28 -2.43
CA PRO A 208 -4.96 2.00 -2.26
C PRO A 208 -6.25 2.27 -1.49
N GLU A 209 -7.36 1.65 -1.90
CA GLU A 209 -8.71 1.81 -1.33
C GLU A 209 -8.82 1.52 0.20
N SER A 210 -7.71 1.31 0.92
CA SER A 210 -7.69 0.94 2.34
C SER A 210 -6.52 1.46 3.20
N LEU A 211 -5.53 2.21 2.70
CA LEU A 211 -4.44 2.77 3.54
C LEU A 211 -3.71 3.93 2.84
N LEU A 212 -3.70 5.14 3.42
CA LEU A 212 -2.87 6.25 2.94
C LEU A 212 -1.38 5.87 3.01
N ALA A 213 -0.80 5.43 1.89
CA ALA A 213 0.64 5.31 1.72
C ALA A 213 1.16 6.57 1.04
N VAL A 214 1.77 7.46 1.83
CA VAL A 214 2.48 8.64 1.32
C VAL A 214 3.95 8.25 1.17
N SER A 215 4.38 7.96 -0.05
CA SER A 215 5.79 7.76 -0.36
C SER A 215 6.36 9.07 -0.87
N VAL A 216 6.93 9.88 0.03
CA VAL A 216 7.80 11.01 -0.38
C VAL A 216 9.22 10.47 -0.47
N PHE A 217 9.78 10.53 -1.67
CA PHE A 217 11.15 10.07 -1.91
C PHE A 217 12.11 11.19 -1.53
N SER A 218 12.71 11.13 -0.34
CA SER A 218 13.87 11.94 -0.01
C SER A 218 15.15 11.26 -0.52
N GLY A 219 15.34 11.25 -1.83
CA GLY A 219 16.51 10.65 -2.49
C GLY A 219 16.26 10.28 -3.96
N PRO A 220 17.31 10.03 -4.76
CA PRO A 220 17.15 9.59 -6.13
C PRO A 220 16.32 8.31 -6.16
N VAL A 221 15.21 8.35 -6.91
CA VAL A 221 14.40 7.17 -7.24
C VAL A 221 15.32 6.22 -8.02
N TYR A 222 15.89 5.22 -7.36
CA TYR A 222 16.53 4.10 -8.04
C TYR A 222 15.44 3.23 -8.65
N CYS A 223 14.78 3.71 -9.71
CA CYS A 223 14.25 2.81 -10.73
C CYS A 223 15.47 2.20 -11.40
N LYS A 224 15.94 1.04 -10.92
CA LYS A 224 16.77 0.18 -11.75
C LYS A 224 15.83 -0.61 -12.67
N PRO A 225 15.81 -0.33 -13.98
CA PRO A 225 15.18 -1.21 -14.93
C PRO A 225 16.16 -2.36 -15.17
N SER A 226 16.12 -3.39 -14.33
CA SER A 226 16.92 -4.58 -14.56
C SER A 226 16.17 -5.85 -14.15
N CYS A 227 15.05 -6.08 -14.84
CA CYS A 227 14.82 -7.39 -15.43
C CYS A 227 15.93 -7.68 -16.45
N TRP A 228 17.17 -7.95 -16.01
CA TRP A 228 18.27 -8.36 -16.89
C TRP A 228 19.17 -9.37 -16.16
N GLN A 229 18.87 -10.63 -16.50
CA GLN A 229 19.65 -11.88 -16.51
C GLN A 229 20.84 -12.11 -15.55
N PRO A 230 20.95 -13.32 -14.98
CA PRO A 230 22.10 -13.72 -14.19
C PRO A 230 23.28 -14.03 -15.12
N HIS A 231 24.40 -13.34 -14.94
CA HIS A 231 25.69 -13.91 -15.29
C HIS A 231 26.33 -14.45 -14.01
N LEU A 232 26.22 -15.76 -13.85
CA LEU A 232 27.13 -16.58 -13.03
C LEU A 232 28.54 -16.51 -13.63
N PRO A 233 29.61 -16.54 -12.81
CA PRO A 233 30.85 -17.21 -13.20
C PRO A 233 30.66 -18.74 -13.22
#